data_AF-A0A921HM55-F1
#
_entry.id   AF-A0A921HM55-F1
#
_cell.length_a   1.000
_cell.length_b   1.000
_cell.length_c   1.000
_cell.angle_alpha   90.00
_cell.angle_beta   90.00
_cell.angle_gamma   90.00
#
_symmetry.space_group_name_H-M   'P 1'
#
loop_
_entity.id
_entity.type
_entity.pdbx_description
1 polymer ?
#
loop_
_entity_poly.entity_id
_entity_poly.type
_entity_poly.pdbx_seq_one_letter_code
_entity_poly.pdbx_strand_id
1 'polypeptide(L)'
;LTETLPKYGYRRYEISNLAQTGYESRHNLAYWQDKPYLGLGAGAHGYYRQKRVQNPFDIKKYIKKCGQGVLPFETEETVDAKAHMEEFCFLALRTIWGINKQNFEEVFHKDIHAVYGEKIAALRQKNLLEETDTAVSLTTKGMKFGNSVFGEFLL
;
A
#
# COMPACT_ATOMS: atom_id res chain seq x y z
N LEU A 1 12.08 17.21 11.21
CA LEU A 1 11.66 17.24 9.78
C LEU A 1 10.15 17.42 9.63
N THR A 2 9.32 16.53 10.21
CA THR A 2 7.84 16.59 10.09
C THR A 2 7.19 17.88 10.61
N GLU A 3 7.80 18.57 11.58
CA GLU A 3 7.30 19.85 12.11
C GLU A 3 7.93 21.07 11.42
N THR A 4 9.11 20.90 10.82
CA THR A 4 9.93 21.99 10.29
C THR A 4 9.65 22.22 8.82
N LEU A 5 9.67 21.16 8.01
CA LEU A 5 9.52 21.20 6.56
C LEU A 5 8.16 21.73 6.06
N PRO A 6 7.02 21.51 6.76
CA PRO A 6 5.76 22.15 6.38
C PRO A 6 5.80 23.67 6.35
N LYS A 7 6.65 24.29 7.19
CA LYS A 7 6.85 25.76 7.20
C LYS A 7 7.51 26.27 5.91
N TYR A 8 8.13 25.37 5.14
CA TYR A 8 8.77 25.63 3.85
C TYR A 8 7.97 25.06 2.67
N GLY A 9 6.70 24.68 2.88
CA GLY A 9 5.80 24.19 1.82
C GLY A 9 5.90 22.69 1.52
N TYR A 10 6.74 21.93 2.24
CA TYR A 10 6.83 20.48 2.08
C TYR A 10 5.82 19.78 2.99
N ARG A 11 4.84 19.13 2.38
CA ARG A 11 3.79 18.39 3.07
C ARG A 11 4.14 16.91 3.10
N ARG A 12 3.87 16.28 4.24
CA ARG A 12 3.92 14.81 4.33
C ARG A 12 2.78 14.26 3.50
N TYR A 13 3.09 13.34 2.59
CA TYR A 13 2.07 12.65 1.78
C TYR A 13 2.01 11.15 2.10
N GLU A 14 3.06 10.61 2.74
CA GLU A 14 3.12 9.24 3.24
C GLU A 14 4.00 9.13 4.51
N ILE A 15 4.12 7.92 5.09
CA ILE A 15 4.87 7.66 6.32
C ILE A 15 6.27 8.28 6.33
N SER A 16 7.10 8.10 5.31
CA SER A 16 8.52 8.49 5.41
C SER A 16 8.90 9.74 4.62
N ASN A 17 8.07 10.19 3.67
CA ASN A 17 8.41 11.24 2.71
C ASN A 17 7.51 12.47 2.80
N LEU A 18 8.13 13.59 2.45
CA LEU A 18 7.50 14.89 2.32
C LEU A 18 7.86 15.47 0.96
N ALA A 19 6.92 16.18 0.34
CA ALA A 19 7.11 16.84 -0.95
C ALA A 19 6.34 18.15 -0.99
N GLN A 20 6.74 19.05 -1.88
CA GLN A 20 5.85 20.14 -2.30
C GLN A 20 4.71 19.54 -3.11
N THR A 21 3.55 20.20 -3.07
CA THR A 21 2.37 19.76 -3.83
C THR A 21 2.69 19.64 -5.32
N GLY A 22 2.38 18.49 -5.92
CA GLY A 22 2.67 18.18 -7.32
C GLY A 22 4.03 17.53 -7.57
N TYR A 23 4.86 17.38 -6.52
CA TYR A 23 6.18 16.74 -6.58
C TYR A 23 6.24 15.44 -5.77
N GLU A 24 5.09 14.87 -5.41
CA GLU A 24 5.01 13.59 -4.73
C GLU A 24 5.59 12.46 -5.62
N SER A 25 6.27 11.49 -5.00
CA SER A 25 6.85 10.36 -5.75
C SER A 25 5.74 9.52 -6.38
N ARG A 26 5.61 9.60 -7.70
CA ARG A 26 4.68 8.77 -8.49
C ARG A 26 4.92 7.28 -8.29
N HIS A 27 6.18 6.87 -8.14
CA HIS A 27 6.55 5.48 -7.89
C HIS A 27 6.00 5.02 -6.54
N ASN A 28 6.34 5.72 -5.45
CA ASN A 28 5.87 5.33 -4.11
C ASN A 28 4.35 5.33 -4.02
N LEU A 29 3.70 6.35 -4.59
CA LEU A 29 2.24 6.42 -4.62
C LEU A 29 1.62 5.26 -5.40
N ALA A 30 2.23 4.78 -6.48
CA ALA A 30 1.72 3.61 -7.19
C ALA A 30 1.70 2.37 -6.30
N TYR A 31 2.77 2.12 -5.52
CA TYR A 31 2.79 1.03 -4.54
C TYR A 31 1.73 1.20 -3.45
N TRP A 32 1.62 2.41 -2.87
CA TRP A 32 0.68 2.65 -1.78
C TRP A 32 -0.79 2.67 -2.20
N GLN A 33 -1.05 2.82 -3.50
CA GLN A 33 -2.39 2.80 -4.09
C GLN A 33 -2.74 1.44 -4.73
N ASP A 34 -2.00 0.38 -4.38
CA ASP A 34 -2.21 -0.98 -4.89
C ASP A 34 -2.25 -1.05 -6.43
N LYS A 35 -1.45 -0.20 -7.10
CA LYS A 35 -1.42 -0.20 -8.57
C LYS A 35 -0.58 -1.35 -9.08
N PRO A 36 -0.99 -2.02 -10.17
CA PRO A 36 -0.19 -3.04 -10.79
C PRO A 36 1.15 -2.51 -11.30
N TYR A 37 2.21 -3.31 -11.17
CA TYR A 37 3.54 -3.01 -11.69
C TYR A 37 4.25 -4.27 -12.18
N LEU A 38 5.14 -4.10 -13.16
CA LEU A 38 5.92 -5.19 -13.74
C LEU A 38 7.32 -5.22 -13.14
N GLY A 39 7.75 -6.40 -12.71
CA GLY A 39 9.13 -6.66 -12.30
C GLY A 39 9.98 -7.08 -13.48
N LEU A 40 10.85 -6.19 -13.96
CA LEU A 40 11.77 -6.47 -15.07
C LEU A 40 13.21 -6.50 -14.56
N GLY A 41 13.99 -7.49 -15.02
CA GLY A 41 15.36 -7.73 -14.56
C GLY A 41 15.46 -8.87 -13.53
N ALA A 42 16.70 -9.33 -13.32
CA ALA A 42 17.01 -10.35 -12.31
C ALA A 42 16.68 -9.84 -10.90
N GLY A 43 16.02 -10.67 -10.10
CA GLY A 43 15.58 -10.35 -8.73
C GLY A 43 14.40 -9.37 -8.64
N ALA A 44 13.84 -8.92 -9.76
CA ALA A 44 12.71 -8.00 -9.74
C ALA A 44 11.42 -8.70 -9.29
N HIS A 45 10.61 -7.98 -8.53
CA HIS A 45 9.25 -8.38 -8.16
C HIS A 45 8.22 -7.66 -9.03
N GLY A 46 7.12 -8.33 -9.33
CA GLY A 46 5.98 -7.77 -10.03
C GLY A 46 4.67 -8.09 -9.32
N TYR A 47 3.68 -7.25 -9.52
CA TYR A 47 2.32 -7.45 -9.04
C TYR A 47 1.33 -7.05 -10.13
N TYR A 48 0.60 -8.02 -10.67
CA TYR A 48 -0.36 -7.77 -11.75
C TYR A 48 -1.48 -8.80 -11.71
N ARG A 49 -2.75 -8.34 -11.80
CA ARG A 49 -3.96 -9.19 -11.75
C ARG A 49 -3.96 -10.16 -10.56
N GLN A 50 -3.70 -9.65 -9.35
CA GLN A 50 -3.63 -10.44 -8.12
C GLN A 50 -2.58 -11.57 -8.18
N LYS A 51 -1.58 -11.45 -9.05
CA LYS A 51 -0.43 -12.34 -9.10
C LYS A 51 0.81 -11.59 -8.67
N ARG A 52 1.48 -12.12 -7.66
CA ARG A 52 2.80 -11.68 -7.23
C ARG A 52 3.84 -12.60 -7.84
N VAL A 53 4.77 -12.00 -8.58
CA VAL A 53 5.82 -12.73 -9.28
C VAL A 53 7.18 -12.24 -8.82
N GLN A 54 8.14 -13.15 -8.86
CA GLN A 54 9.55 -12.83 -8.59
C GLN A 54 10.40 -13.42 -9.70
N ASN A 55 11.30 -12.62 -10.26
CA ASN A 55 12.30 -13.09 -11.22
C ASN A 55 13.50 -13.74 -10.48
N PRO A 56 14.23 -14.68 -11.11
CA PRO A 56 15.44 -15.25 -10.55
C PRO A 56 16.45 -14.16 -10.17
N PHE A 57 17.06 -14.29 -8.99
CA PHE A 57 18.20 -13.44 -8.60
C PHE A 57 19.43 -13.70 -9.45
N ASP A 58 19.64 -14.96 -9.87
CA ASP A 58 20.77 -15.31 -10.73
C ASP A 58 20.58 -14.74 -12.15
N ILE A 59 21.51 -13.87 -12.55
CA ILE A 59 21.46 -13.15 -13.82
C ILE A 59 21.52 -14.13 -15.00
N LYS A 60 22.32 -15.21 -14.93
CA LYS A 60 22.45 -16.19 -16.02
C LYS A 60 21.14 -16.95 -16.20
N LYS A 61 20.49 -17.35 -15.11
CA LYS A 61 19.18 -18.00 -15.09
C LYS A 61 18.09 -17.08 -15.65
N TYR A 62 18.09 -15.81 -15.26
CA TYR A 62 17.18 -14.80 -15.79
C TYR A 62 17.34 -14.65 -17.32
N ILE A 63 18.56 -14.41 -17.81
CA ILE A 63 18.85 -14.27 -19.24
C ILE A 63 18.44 -15.54 -20.00
N LYS A 64 18.77 -16.72 -19.47
CA LYS A 64 18.40 -18.00 -20.08
C LYS A 64 16.89 -18.15 -20.23
N LYS A 65 16.10 -17.85 -19.17
CA LYS A 65 14.63 -17.91 -19.22
C LYS A 65 14.06 -16.91 -20.24
N CYS A 66 14.56 -15.68 -20.25
CA CYS A 66 14.13 -14.67 -21.23
C CYS A 66 14.38 -15.12 -22.67
N GLY A 67 15.53 -15.76 -22.95
CA GLY A 67 15.88 -16.28 -24.27
C GLY A 67 15.03 -17.45 -24.76
N GLN A 68 14.21 -18.06 -23.88
CA GLN A 68 13.32 -19.19 -24.20
C GLN A 68 11.90 -18.74 -24.58
N GLY A 69 11.62 -17.43 -24.60
CA GLY A 69 10.29 -16.90 -24.93
C GLY A 69 9.24 -17.13 -23.84
N VAL A 70 9.66 -17.49 -22.62
CA VAL A 70 8.80 -17.65 -21.45
C VAL A 70 8.96 -16.47 -20.50
N LEU A 71 7.94 -16.19 -19.70
CA LEU A 71 8.07 -15.23 -18.61
C LEU A 71 9.10 -15.75 -17.59
N PRO A 72 10.09 -14.93 -17.20
CA PRO A 72 11.21 -15.40 -16.40
C PRO A 72 10.86 -15.48 -14.91
N PHE A 73 9.68 -15.98 -14.55
CA PHE A 73 9.26 -16.08 -13.15
C PHE A 73 9.97 -17.25 -12.48
N GLU A 74 10.49 -17.01 -11.27
CA GLU A 74 11.00 -18.00 -10.35
C GLU A 74 9.89 -18.48 -9.41
N THR A 75 9.11 -17.54 -8.89
CA THR A 75 7.92 -17.82 -8.10
C THR A 75 6.75 -17.01 -8.65
N GLU A 76 5.56 -17.58 -8.49
CA GLU A 76 4.29 -16.97 -8.81
C GLU A 76 3.31 -17.37 -7.70
N GLU A 77 2.75 -16.37 -7.04
CA GLU A 77 1.77 -16.49 -5.97
C GLU A 77 0.47 -15.82 -6.42
N THR A 78 -0.66 -16.48 -6.18
CA THR A 78 -1.98 -15.84 -6.32
C THR A 78 -2.36 -15.24 -4.98
N VAL A 79 -2.59 -13.93 -4.96
CA VAL A 79 -3.07 -13.19 -3.79
C VAL A 79 -4.57 -13.45 -3.69
N ASP A 80 -5.00 -14.12 -2.62
CA ASP A 80 -6.42 -14.36 -2.39
C ASP A 80 -7.16 -13.09 -1.97
N ALA A 81 -8.49 -13.16 -1.93
CA ALA A 81 -9.32 -11.99 -1.61
C ALA A 81 -9.09 -11.44 -0.19
N LYS A 82 -8.69 -12.29 0.76
CA LYS A 82 -8.39 -11.88 2.13
C LYS A 82 -7.07 -11.11 2.15
N ALA A 83 -6.01 -11.71 1.61
CA ALA A 83 -4.69 -11.09 1.51
C ALA A 83 -4.75 -9.78 0.71
N HIS A 84 -5.53 -9.73 -0.37
CA HIS A 84 -5.70 -8.50 -1.15
C HIS A 84 -6.35 -7.39 -0.34
N MET A 85 -7.35 -7.70 0.48
CA MET A 85 -8.02 -6.74 1.37
C MET A 85 -7.10 -6.22 2.47
N GLU A 86 -6.33 -7.12 3.10
CA GLU A 86 -5.33 -6.77 4.10
C GLU A 86 -4.27 -5.83 3.50
N GLU A 87 -3.72 -6.18 2.34
CA GLU A 87 -2.71 -5.41 1.64
C GLU A 87 -3.24 -4.04 1.19
N PHE A 88 -4.45 -3.99 0.64
CA PHE A 88 -5.09 -2.74 0.26
C PHE A 88 -5.18 -1.77 1.44
N CYS A 89 -5.68 -2.24 2.58
CA CYS A 89 -5.79 -1.44 3.80
C CYS A 89 -4.41 -1.03 4.33
N PHE A 90 -3.48 -1.99 4.41
CA PHE A 90 -2.12 -1.78 4.87
C PHE A 90 -1.41 -0.69 4.05
N LEU A 91 -1.49 -0.78 2.72
CA LEU A 91 -0.82 0.13 1.79
C LEU A 91 -1.46 1.51 1.80
N ALA A 92 -2.79 1.60 1.76
CA ALA A 92 -3.52 2.87 1.73
C ALA A 92 -3.26 3.72 2.98
N LEU A 93 -3.24 3.09 4.18
CA LEU A 93 -2.96 3.76 5.45
C LEU A 93 -1.54 4.33 5.55
N ARG A 94 -0.62 3.94 4.66
CA ARG A 94 0.71 4.56 4.59
C ARG A 94 0.66 5.97 4.02
N THR A 95 -0.44 6.35 3.40
CA THR A 95 -0.62 7.69 2.83
C THR A 95 -1.47 8.57 3.74
N ILE A 96 -1.38 9.89 3.56
CA ILE A 96 -2.25 10.83 4.28
C ILE A 96 -3.73 10.69 3.90
N TRP A 97 -4.03 10.15 2.71
CA TRP A 97 -5.40 9.99 2.24
C TRP A 97 -6.08 8.77 2.86
N GLY A 98 -5.29 7.80 3.33
CA GLY A 98 -5.80 6.60 3.96
C GLY A 98 -6.65 5.74 3.03
N ILE A 99 -7.54 4.97 3.63
CA ILE A 99 -8.44 4.05 2.94
C ILE A 99 -9.65 4.84 2.44
N ASN A 100 -9.79 4.95 1.13
CA ASN A 100 -11.00 5.49 0.50
C ASN A 100 -12.13 4.46 0.58
N LYS A 101 -13.25 4.82 1.21
CA LYS A 101 -14.36 3.90 1.50
C LYS A 101 -15.06 3.41 0.23
N GLN A 102 -15.28 4.31 -0.74
CA GLN A 102 -15.90 3.96 -2.01
C GLN A 102 -15.01 3.01 -2.82
N ASN A 103 -13.71 3.29 -2.93
CA ASN A 103 -12.77 2.41 -3.63
C ASN A 103 -12.70 1.03 -2.96
N PHE A 104 -12.72 0.98 -1.62
CA PHE A 104 -12.78 -0.29 -0.89
C PHE A 104 -14.04 -1.08 -1.27
N GLU A 105 -15.20 -0.43 -1.30
CA GLU A 105 -16.46 -1.06 -1.68
C GLU A 105 -16.47 -1.52 -3.15
N GLU A 106 -15.92 -0.72 -4.07
CA GLU A 106 -15.82 -1.08 -5.49
C GLU A 106 -14.93 -2.31 -5.71
N VAL A 107 -13.83 -2.43 -4.96
CA VAL A 107 -12.88 -3.55 -5.09
C VAL A 107 -13.36 -4.82 -4.41
N PHE A 108 -13.95 -4.72 -3.21
CA PHE A 108 -14.28 -5.88 -2.38
C PHE A 108 -15.78 -6.18 -2.29
N HIS A 109 -16.64 -5.33 -2.84
CA HIS A 109 -18.10 -5.41 -2.76
C HIS A 109 -18.61 -5.53 -1.30
N LYS A 110 -17.91 -4.82 -0.39
CA LYS A 110 -18.18 -4.81 1.04
C LYS A 110 -17.97 -3.41 1.58
N ASP A 111 -18.83 -3.00 2.51
CA ASP A 111 -18.57 -1.83 3.33
C ASP A 111 -17.39 -2.08 4.28
N ILE A 112 -16.51 -1.09 4.43
CA ILE A 112 -15.31 -1.21 5.28
C ILE A 112 -15.65 -1.43 6.75
N HIS A 113 -16.76 -0.89 7.25
CA HIS A 113 -17.18 -1.05 8.65
C HIS A 113 -17.74 -2.45 8.91
N ALA A 114 -18.34 -3.08 7.90
CA ALA A 114 -18.74 -4.48 7.99
C ALA A 114 -17.54 -5.42 8.21
N VAL A 115 -16.33 -5.03 7.79
CA VAL A 115 -15.10 -5.82 7.97
C VAL A 115 -14.27 -5.35 9.17
N TYR A 116 -14.03 -4.04 9.27
CA TYR A 116 -13.06 -3.43 10.19
C TYR A 116 -13.68 -2.45 11.19
N GLY A 117 -15.01 -2.36 11.30
CA GLY A 117 -15.69 -1.32 12.10
C GLY A 117 -15.23 -1.25 13.56
N GLU A 118 -15.12 -2.41 14.23
CA GLU A 118 -14.64 -2.47 15.62
C GLU A 118 -13.18 -1.98 15.75
N LYS A 119 -12.32 -2.37 14.81
CA LYS A 119 -10.91 -1.97 14.77
C LYS A 119 -10.77 -0.48 14.54
N ILE A 120 -11.51 0.07 13.58
CA ILE A 120 -11.56 1.50 13.28
C ILE A 120 -12.01 2.27 14.52
N ALA A 121 -13.11 1.85 15.17
CA ALA A 121 -13.61 2.50 16.37
C ALA A 121 -12.58 2.51 17.51
N ALA A 122 -11.94 1.36 17.79
CA ALA A 122 -10.92 1.23 18.83
C ALA A 122 -9.69 2.12 18.56
N LEU A 123 -9.24 2.21 17.31
CA LEU A 123 -8.08 3.02 16.92
C LEU A 123 -8.40 4.52 16.90
N ARG A 124 -9.64 4.91 16.56
CA ARG A 124 -10.14 6.28 16.69
C ARG A 124 -10.18 6.72 18.15
N GLN A 125 -10.66 5.88 19.07
CA GLN A 125 -10.62 6.17 20.51
C GLN A 125 -9.19 6.44 21.02
N LYS A 126 -8.18 5.77 20.46
CA LYS A 126 -6.76 5.98 20.78
C LYS A 126 -6.14 7.21 20.08
N ASN A 127 -6.93 7.94 19.27
CA ASN A 127 -6.50 9.03 18.39
C ASN A 127 -5.40 8.61 17.40
N LEU A 128 -5.45 7.36 16.92
CA LEU A 128 -4.53 6.84 15.91
C LEU A 128 -5.11 6.90 14.50
N LEU A 129 -6.43 6.77 14.38
CA LEU A 129 -7.16 7.00 13.14
C LEU A 129 -8.08 8.21 13.26
N GLU A 130 -8.27 8.89 12.14
CA GLU A 130 -9.37 9.81 11.89
C GLU A 130 -10.23 9.27 10.75
N GLU A 131 -11.46 9.74 10.71
CA GLU A 131 -12.43 9.26 9.76
C GLU A 131 -13.31 10.42 9.31
N THR A 132 -13.47 10.50 7.99
CA THR A 132 -14.38 11.41 7.29
C THR A 132 -15.47 10.58 6.61
N ASP A 133 -16.45 11.23 5.99
CA ASP A 133 -17.47 10.54 5.20
C ASP A 133 -16.86 9.70 4.07
N THR A 134 -15.69 10.10 3.55
CA THR A 134 -15.07 9.47 2.38
C THR A 134 -13.92 8.52 2.69
N ALA A 135 -13.24 8.68 3.84
CA ALA A 135 -11.97 7.98 4.08
C ALA A 135 -11.67 7.74 5.57
N VAL A 136 -10.86 6.71 5.82
CA VAL A 136 -10.24 6.40 7.12
C VAL A 136 -8.72 6.56 6.98
N SER A 137 -8.12 7.49 7.72
CA SER A 137 -6.69 7.83 7.61
C SER A 137 -5.99 7.86 8.97
N LEU A 138 -4.67 7.77 8.97
CA LEU A 138 -3.88 7.97 10.19
C LEU A 138 -3.90 9.44 10.60
N THR A 139 -4.06 9.69 11.90
CA THR A 139 -3.79 11.01 12.46
C THR A 139 -2.29 11.30 12.45
N THR A 140 -1.89 12.52 12.81
CA THR A 140 -0.48 12.85 13.05
C THR A 140 0.16 11.94 14.13
N LYS A 141 -0.62 11.51 15.13
CA LYS A 141 -0.18 10.53 16.13
C LYS A 141 -0.13 9.12 15.54
N GLY A 142 -1.16 8.72 14.80
CA GLY A 142 -1.23 7.43 14.08
C GLY A 142 -0.01 7.19 13.20
N MET A 143 0.42 8.21 12.47
CA MET A 143 1.60 8.21 11.61
C MET A 143 2.93 7.95 12.34
N LYS A 144 2.98 8.04 13.68
CA LYS A 144 4.14 7.63 14.50
C LYS A 144 4.08 6.16 14.92
N PHE A 145 2.88 5.58 14.97
CA PHE A 145 2.61 4.20 15.37
C PHE A 145 2.06 3.37 14.19
N GLY A 146 2.40 3.75 12.96
CA GLY A 146 1.82 3.19 11.73
C GLY A 146 1.85 1.66 11.71
N ASN A 147 3.00 1.04 12.00
CA ASN A 147 3.13 -0.42 12.00
C ASN A 147 2.15 -1.12 12.96
N SER A 148 1.91 -0.55 14.15
CA SER A 148 0.94 -1.08 15.10
C SER A 148 -0.48 -0.94 14.59
N VAL A 149 -0.80 0.18 13.93
CA VAL A 149 -2.11 0.38 13.29
C VAL A 149 -2.31 -0.58 12.13
N PHE A 150 -1.32 -0.74 11.26
CA PHE A 150 -1.42 -1.61 10.09
C PHE A 150 -1.65 -3.07 10.48
N GLY A 151 -1.04 -3.53 11.58
CA GLY A 151 -1.24 -4.88 12.10
C GLY A 151 -2.69 -5.20 12.50
N GLU A 152 -3.50 -4.19 12.85
CA GLU A 152 -4.92 -4.37 13.20
C GLU A 152 -5.81 -4.62 11.98
N PHE A 153 -5.29 -4.40 10.76
CA PHE A 153 -6.00 -4.66 9.50
C PHE A 153 -5.64 -6.01 8.86
N LEU A 154 -4.81 -6.81 9.53
CA LEU A 154 -4.55 -8.21 9.18
C LEU A 154 -5.69 -9.08 9.74
N LEU A 155 -6.31 -9.90 8.90
CA LEU A 155 -7.50 -10.72 9.20
C LEU A 155 -7.14 -12.17 9.58
#